data_AF-A0A7X3S821-F1
#
_entry.id   AF-A0A7X3S821-F1
#
_cell.length_a   1.000
_cell.length_b   1.000
_cell.length_c   1.000
_cell.angle_alpha   90.00
_cell.angle_beta   90.00
_cell.angle_gamma   90.00
#
_symmetry.space_group_name_H-M   'P 1'
#
loop_
_entity.id
_entity.type
_entity.pdbx_description
1 polymer ?
#
loop_
_entity_poly.entity_id
_entity_poly.type
_entity_poly.pdbx_seq_one_letter_code
_entity_poly.pdbx_strand_id
1 'polypeptide(L)'
;MADNNANTMEFEAHRATYEGFVNIGKISAIALLNVLLCLIMFTFGGTAGTIFGWIMVFALLIAAAVGIALGARGWIPGAAVFVMTVVLSILTSAG
;
A
#
# COMPACT_ATOMS: atom_id res chain seq x y z
N MET A 1 27.06 -5.91 37.64
CA MET A 1 25.63 -5.99 37.29
C MET A 1 25.27 -4.86 36.32
N ALA A 2 25.91 -4.83 35.15
CA ALA A 2 25.69 -3.82 34.10
C ALA A 2 25.04 -4.41 32.82
N ASP A 3 24.80 -5.73 32.80
CA ASP A 3 24.46 -6.44 31.56
C ASP A 3 22.95 -6.63 31.30
N ASN A 4 22.08 -6.26 32.24
CA ASN A 4 20.62 -6.40 32.03
C ASN A 4 20.01 -5.27 31.21
N ASN A 5 20.55 -4.04 31.28
CA ASN A 5 19.98 -2.89 30.58
C ASN A 5 20.40 -2.82 29.10
N ALA A 6 21.61 -3.30 28.77
CA ALA A 6 22.09 -3.36 27.38
C ALA A 6 21.25 -4.35 26.55
N ASN A 7 20.95 -5.52 27.12
CA ASN A 7 20.16 -6.56 26.46
C ASN A 7 18.71 -6.11 26.20
N THR A 8 18.07 -5.42 27.16
CA THR A 8 16.70 -4.92 26.98
C THR A 8 16.59 -3.82 25.93
N MET A 9 17.58 -2.92 25.85
CA MET A 9 17.59 -1.82 24.88
C MET A 9 17.81 -2.33 23.44
N GLU A 10 18.65 -3.34 23.25
CA GLU A 10 18.90 -4.00 21.97
C GLU A 10 17.65 -4.75 21.46
N PHE A 11 16.94 -5.44 22.36
CA PHE A 11 15.67 -6.10 22.03
C PHE A 11 14.56 -5.13 21.61
N GLU A 12 14.44 -3.97 22.27
CA GLU A 12 13.43 -2.98 21.94
C GLU A 12 13.68 -2.32 20.57
N ALA A 13 14.95 -2.02 20.27
CA ALA A 13 15.35 -1.51 18.95
C ALA A 13 15.09 -2.53 17.82
N HIS A 14 15.38 -3.81 18.05
CA HIS A 14 15.08 -4.88 17.10
C HIS A 14 13.58 -5.03 16.86
N ARG A 15 12.77 -4.98 17.92
CA ARG A 15 11.31 -5.03 17.80
C ARG A 15 10.77 -3.86 16.98
N ALA A 16 11.24 -2.64 17.22
CA ALA A 16 10.81 -1.47 16.48
C ALA A 16 11.13 -1.57 14.98
N THR A 17 12.30 -2.10 14.63
CA THR A 17 12.70 -2.31 13.23
C THR A 17 11.85 -3.38 12.55
N TYR A 18 11.58 -4.50 13.24
CA TYR A 18 10.70 -5.56 12.74
C TYR A 18 9.27 -5.06 12.49
N GLU A 19 8.71 -4.30 13.44
CA GLU A 19 7.37 -3.70 13.28
C GLU A 19 7.35 -2.71 12.10
N GLY A 20 8.41 -1.93 11.91
CA GLY A 20 8.60 -1.07 10.74
C GLY A 20 8.61 -1.86 9.43
N PHE A 21 9.39 -2.94 9.36
CA PHE A 21 9.47 -3.82 8.18
C PHE A 21 8.11 -4.43 7.82
N VAL A 22 7.40 -4.96 8.81
CA VAL A 22 6.08 -5.57 8.61
C VAL A 22 5.06 -4.53 8.11
N ASN A 23 5.08 -3.32 8.65
CA ASN A 23 4.14 -2.27 8.25
C ASN A 23 4.42 -1.77 6.82
N ILE A 24 5.68 -1.55 6.46
CA ILE A 24 6.08 -1.22 5.08
C ILE A 24 5.71 -2.36 4.13
N GLY A 25 5.95 -3.62 4.53
CA GLY A 25 5.60 -4.80 3.74
C GLY A 25 4.10 -4.88 3.41
N LYS A 26 3.22 -4.53 4.36
CA LYS A 26 1.77 -4.47 4.10
C LYS A 26 1.41 -3.39 3.09
N ILE A 27 2.01 -2.20 3.21
CA ILE A 27 1.76 -1.07 2.30
C ILE A 27 2.24 -1.42 0.89
N SER A 28 3.45 -1.97 0.76
CA SER A 28 4.04 -2.33 -0.53
C SER A 28 3.30 -3.46 -1.22
N ALA A 29 2.83 -4.46 -0.48
CA ALA A 29 2.00 -5.55 -1.03
C ALA A 29 0.70 -5.02 -1.66
N ILE A 30 -0.02 -4.14 -0.95
CA ILE A 30 -1.24 -3.52 -1.46
C ILE A 30 -0.93 -2.63 -2.68
N ALA A 31 0.15 -1.86 -2.62
CA ALA A 31 0.56 -1.00 -3.72
C ALA A 31 0.87 -1.81 -5.00
N LEU A 32 1.58 -2.93 -4.88
CA LEU A 32 1.87 -3.82 -6.01
C LEU A 32 0.59 -4.36 -6.65
N LEU A 33 -0.35 -4.87 -5.85
CA LEU A 33 -1.64 -5.35 -6.36
C LEU A 33 -2.42 -4.25 -7.07
N ASN A 34 -2.39 -3.03 -6.51
CA ASN A 34 -3.10 -1.90 -7.09
C ASN A 34 -2.48 -1.44 -8.42
N VAL A 35 -1.16 -1.46 -8.54
CA VAL A 35 -0.46 -1.19 -9.81
C VAL A 35 -0.87 -2.21 -10.88
N LEU A 36 -0.96 -3.49 -10.53
CA LEU A 36 -1.41 -4.52 -11.48
C LEU A 36 -2.84 -4.26 -11.98
N LEU A 37 -3.76 -3.83 -11.10
CA LEU A 37 -5.12 -3.46 -11.51
C LEU A 37 -5.13 -2.23 -12.42
N CYS A 38 -4.32 -1.21 -12.14
CA CYS A 38 -4.19 -0.06 -13.03
C CYS A 38 -3.65 -0.47 -14.41
N LEU A 39 -2.68 -1.39 -14.47
CA LEU A 39 -2.18 -1.93 -15.74
C LEU A 39 -3.27 -2.66 -16.53
N ILE A 40 -4.14 -3.42 -15.86
CA ILE A 40 -5.31 -4.05 -16.49
C ILE A 40 -6.24 -2.97 -17.06
N MET A 41 -6.52 -1.91 -16.31
CA MET A 41 -7.36 -0.79 -16.79
C MET A 41 -6.76 -0.07 -17.99
N PHE A 42 -5.44 0.16 -18.00
CA PHE A 42 -4.74 0.77 -19.14
C PHE A 42 -4.76 -0.12 -20.38
N THR A 43 -4.69 -1.44 -20.20
CA THR A 43 -4.60 -2.39 -21.32
C THR A 43 -5.97 -2.72 -21.91
N PHE A 44 -6.99 -2.89 -21.07
CA PHE A 44 -8.29 -3.44 -21.47
C PHE A 44 -9.46 -2.48 -21.29
N GLY A 45 -9.30 -1.34 -20.61
CA GLY A 45 -10.43 -0.48 -20.26
C GLY A 45 -10.73 0.67 -21.22
N GLY A 46 -10.06 0.73 -22.38
CA GLY A 46 -10.23 1.80 -23.36
C GLY A 46 -9.96 3.21 -22.79
N THR A 47 -10.66 4.22 -23.30
CA THR A 47 -10.50 5.62 -22.85
C THR A 47 -10.86 5.80 -21.37
N ALA A 48 -11.96 5.17 -20.92
CA ALA A 48 -12.41 5.28 -19.53
C ALA A 48 -11.39 4.64 -18.57
N GLY A 49 -10.93 3.42 -18.87
CA GLY A 49 -9.89 2.74 -18.11
C GLY A 49 -8.59 3.52 -18.05
N THR A 50 -8.22 4.23 -19.12
CA THR A 50 -7.01 5.08 -19.12
C THR A 50 -7.14 6.28 -18.18
N ILE A 51 -8.27 6.99 -18.22
CA ILE A 51 -8.50 8.15 -17.34
C ILE A 51 -8.55 7.71 -15.88
N PHE A 52 -9.37 6.71 -15.57
CA PHE A 52 -9.49 6.21 -14.20
C PHE A 52 -8.19 5.55 -13.71
N GLY A 53 -7.45 4.86 -14.57
CA GLY A 53 -6.15 4.28 -14.23
C GLY A 53 -5.16 5.33 -13.73
N TRP A 54 -5.08 6.49 -14.38
CA TRP A 54 -4.23 7.60 -13.91
C TRP A 54 -4.71 8.16 -12.57
N ILE A 55 -6.02 8.36 -12.40
CA ILE A 55 -6.60 8.81 -11.12
C ILE A 55 -6.22 7.84 -9.99
N MET A 56 -6.33 6.53 -10.22
CA MET A 56 -6.03 5.51 -9.21
C MET A 56 -4.52 5.39 -8.93
N VAL A 57 -3.66 5.62 -9.91
CA VAL A 57 -2.20 5.72 -9.68
C VAL A 57 -1.88 6.87 -8.73
N PHE A 58 -2.43 8.07 -8.96
CA PHE A 58 -2.20 9.20 -8.05
C PHE A 58 -2.80 8.96 -6.67
N ALA A 59 -4.01 8.40 -6.60
CA ALA A 59 -4.63 8.02 -5.34
C ALA A 59 -3.77 7.02 -4.55
N LEU A 60 -3.16 6.04 -5.24
CA LEU A 60 -2.25 5.09 -4.63
C LEU A 60 -0.98 5.76 -4.08
N LEU A 61 -0.37 6.69 -4.81
CA LEU A 61 0.83 7.40 -4.35
C LEU A 61 0.53 8.22 -3.09
N ILE A 62 -0.60 8.93 -3.09
CA ILE A 62 -1.07 9.69 -1.91
C ILE A 62 -1.34 8.74 -0.74
N ALA A 63 -2.06 7.63 -0.99
CA ALA A 63 -2.38 6.66 0.04
C ALA A 63 -1.13 5.97 0.61
N ALA A 64 -0.11 5.71 -0.21
CA ALA A 64 1.17 5.16 0.23
C ALA A 64 1.95 6.18 1.09
N ALA A 65 1.99 7.45 0.69
CA ALA A 65 2.63 8.51 1.46
C ALA A 65 1.95 8.71 2.84
N VAL A 66 0.62 8.75 2.85
CA VAL A 66 -0.18 8.81 4.10
C VAL A 66 -0.01 7.54 4.93
N GLY A 67 0.07 6.37 4.28
CA GLY A 67 0.25 5.09 4.93
C GLY A 67 1.56 5.00 5.71
N ILE A 68 2.66 5.50 5.14
CA ILE A 68 3.96 5.53 5.82
C ILE A 68 3.89 6.35 7.12
N ALA A 69 3.14 7.46 7.14
CA ALA A 69 2.99 8.30 8.32
C ALA A 69 2.10 7.68 9.42
N LEU A 70 1.21 6.73 9.07
CA LEU A 70 0.24 6.12 10.00
C LEU A 70 0.74 4.83 10.67
N GLY A 71 1.98 4.40 10.41
CA GLY A 71 2.62 3.26 11.07
C GLY A 71 1.80 1.97 10.97
N ALA A 72 1.40 1.39 12.11
CA ALA A 72 0.70 0.11 12.18
C ALA A 72 -0.64 0.06 11.41
N ARG A 73 -1.29 1.22 11.23
CA ARG A 73 -2.54 1.37 10.47
C ARG A 73 -2.34 1.91 9.06
N GLY A 74 -1.09 2.02 8.62
CA GLY A 74 -0.72 2.57 7.31
C GLY A 74 -1.26 1.83 6.09
N TRP A 75 -1.71 0.58 6.27
CA TRP A 75 -2.29 -0.22 5.21
C TRP A 75 -3.73 0.19 4.85
N ILE A 76 -4.47 0.87 5.75
CA ILE A 76 -5.90 1.16 5.58
C ILE A 76 -6.17 2.09 4.38
N PRO A 77 -5.47 3.23 4.21
CA PRO A 77 -5.68 4.10 3.06
C PRO A 77 -5.41 3.37 1.74
N GLY A 78 -4.32 2.59 1.67
CA GLY A 78 -3.97 1.80 0.49
C GLY A 78 -5.03 0.75 0.17
N ALA A 79 -5.58 0.07 1.18
CA ALA A 79 -6.63 -0.93 1.00
C ALA A 79 -7.93 -0.31 0.47
N ALA A 80 -8.29 0.88 0.94
CA ALA A 80 -9.47 1.60 0.44
C ALA A 80 -9.31 1.95 -1.04
N VAL A 81 -8.14 2.45 -1.45
CA VAL A 81 -7.85 2.71 -2.87
C VAL A 81 -7.88 1.41 -3.66
N PHE A 82 -7.27 0.34 -3.16
CA PHE A 82 -7.26 -0.97 -3.82
C PHE A 82 -8.68 -1.49 -4.10
N VAL A 83 -9.57 -1.48 -3.11
CA VAL A 83 -10.97 -1.92 -3.29
C VAL A 83 -11.68 -1.08 -4.35
N MET A 84 -11.48 0.24 -4.34
CA MET A 84 -12.03 1.12 -5.37
C MET A 84 -11.47 0.77 -6.75
N THR A 85 -10.16 0.49 -6.87
CA THR A 85 -9.55 0.12 -8.15
C THR A 85 -10.06 -1.22 -8.64
N VAL A 86 -10.31 -2.20 -7.76
CA VAL A 86 -10.94 -3.47 -8.14
C VAL A 86 -12.29 -3.20 -8.81
N VAL A 87 -13.15 -2.41 -8.17
CA VAL A 87 -14.47 -2.08 -8.71
C VAL A 87 -14.35 -1.37 -10.05
N LEU A 88 -13.51 -0.34 -10.15
CA LEU A 88 -13.31 0.41 -11.39
C LEU A 88 -12.70 -0.46 -12.50
N SER A 89 -11.79 -1.37 -12.15
CA SER A 89 -11.18 -2.28 -13.12
C SER A 89 -12.23 -3.18 -13.77
N ILE A 90 -13.14 -3.75 -12.97
CA ILE A 90 -14.24 -4.57 -13.48
C ILE A 90 -15.16 -3.73 -14.37
N LEU A 91 -15.60 -2.57 -13.90
CA LEU A 91 -16.55 -1.73 -14.64
C LEU A 91 -15.99 -1.17 -15.94
N THR A 92 -14.67 -0.95 -16.02
CA THR A 92 -14.05 -0.37 -17.22
C THR A 92 -13.55 -1.41 -18.21
N SER A 93 -13.20 -2.63 -17.76
CA SER A 93 -12.65 -3.68 -18.63
C SER A 93 -13.65 -4.79 -19.03
N ALA A 94 -14.87 -4.78 -18.47
CA ALA A 94 -15.91 -5.77 -18.78
C ALA A 94 -16.90 -5.33 -19.88
N GLY A 95 -16.63 -4.22 -20.58
CA GLY A 95 -17.44 -3.71 -21.70
C GLY A 95 -16.60 -3.59 -22.97
#